data_AF-A0A2A5T7C9-F1
#
_entry.id   AF-A0A2A5T7C9-F1
#
_cell.length_a   1.000
_cell.length_b   1.000
_cell.length_c   1.000
_cell.angle_alpha   90.00
_cell.angle_beta   90.00
_cell.angle_gamma   90.00
#
_symmetry.space_group_name_H-M   'P 1'
#
loop_
_entity.id
_entity.type
_entity.pdbx_description
1 polymer ?
#
loop_
_entity_poly.entity_id
_entity_poly.type
_entity_poly.pdbx_seq_one_letter_code
_entity_poly.pdbx_strand_id
1 'polypeptide(L)'
;MLSFKHEPTKVVEWISEYMAPKLDKKLKQAIRAKRKRYFNAEQEHTRKKSIDLDFKVWEKLSTKAHNLDATLSYTIEYLLGEVDRSQNTHKKLASLKKDLSRLLAM
;
A
#
# COMPACT_ATOMS: atom_id res chain seq x y z
N MET A 1 0.55 2.53 38.28
CA MET A 1 0.60 2.97 36.86
C MET A 1 -0.25 4.21 36.58
N LEU A 2 -1.51 4.29 37.07
CA LEU A 2 -2.39 5.47 36.89
C LEU A 2 -1.81 6.79 37.46
N SER A 3 -0.93 6.70 38.46
CA SER A 3 -0.26 7.85 39.09
C SER A 3 0.80 8.54 38.22
N PHE A 4 1.35 7.89 37.19
CA PHE A 4 2.51 8.37 36.42
C PHE A 4 2.15 9.04 35.09
N LYS A 5 0.89 9.49 34.94
CA LYS A 5 0.34 9.95 33.65
C LYS A 5 1.14 11.06 32.97
N HIS A 6 1.82 11.91 33.75
CA HIS A 6 2.62 13.04 33.25
C HIS A 6 4.12 12.91 33.55
N GLU A 7 4.58 11.73 33.98
CA GLU A 7 5.96 11.48 34.37
C GLU A 7 6.61 10.46 33.43
N PRO A 8 7.02 10.87 32.22
CA PRO A 8 7.48 9.94 31.19
C PRO A 8 8.71 9.13 31.63
N THR A 9 9.59 9.70 32.45
CA THR A 9 10.79 9.01 32.96
C THR A 9 10.41 7.81 33.84
N LYS A 10 9.46 7.98 34.78
CA LYS A 10 8.99 6.89 35.64
C LYS A 10 8.26 5.80 34.88
N VAL A 11 7.60 6.15 33.77
CA VAL A 11 6.98 5.17 32.87
C VAL A 11 8.04 4.30 32.19
N VAL A 12 9.16 4.88 31.78
CA VAL A 12 10.27 4.12 31.17
C VAL A 12 10.93 3.19 32.19
N GLU A 13 11.19 3.69 33.40
CA GLU A 13 11.73 2.89 34.51
C GLU A 13 10.80 1.70 34.81
N TRP A 14 9.50 1.94 34.93
CA TRP A 14 8.51 0.89 35.18
C TRP A 14 8.48 -0.16 34.05
N ILE A 15 8.57 0.27 32.79
CA ILE A 15 8.65 -0.67 31.65
C ILE A 15 9.92 -1.52 31.75
N SER A 16 11.05 -0.95 32.18
CA SER A 16 12.30 -1.71 32.33
C SER A 16 12.21 -2.76 33.45
N GLU A 17 11.53 -2.44 34.56
CA GLU A 17 11.49 -3.28 35.75
C GLU A 17 10.38 -4.34 35.73
N TYR A 18 9.19 -3.99 35.23
CA TYR A 18 7.98 -4.82 35.41
C TYR A 18 7.38 -5.35 34.11
N MET A 19 7.91 -4.99 32.93
CA MET A 19 7.36 -5.46 31.66
C MET A 19 7.64 -6.96 31.45
N ALA A 20 6.59 -7.72 31.16
CA ALA A 20 6.74 -9.10 30.74
C ALA A 20 7.59 -9.20 29.44
N PRO A 21 8.61 -10.07 29.36
CA PRO A 21 9.48 -10.19 28.19
C PRO A 21 8.75 -10.46 26.88
N LYS A 22 7.61 -11.18 26.95
CA LYS A 22 6.76 -11.48 25.78
C LYS A 22 6.14 -10.23 25.14
N LEU A 23 6.04 -9.12 25.88
CA LEU A 23 5.41 -7.88 25.43
C LEU A 23 6.40 -6.83 24.94
N ASP A 24 7.68 -6.90 25.33
CA ASP A 24 8.70 -5.91 24.97
C ASP A 24 8.78 -5.68 23.44
N LYS A 25 8.90 -6.77 22.66
CA LYS A 25 8.95 -6.69 21.20
C LYS A 25 7.67 -6.09 20.60
N LYS A 26 6.51 -6.49 21.10
CA LYS A 26 5.20 -5.99 20.63
C LYS A 26 5.04 -4.50 20.95
N LEU A 27 5.46 -4.07 22.14
CA LEU A 27 5.41 -2.68 22.56
C LEU A 27 6.30 -1.80 21.68
N LYS A 28 7.55 -2.21 21.44
CA LYS A 28 8.49 -1.50 20.56
C LYS A 28 7.92 -1.35 19.14
N GLN A 29 7.34 -2.42 18.59
CA GLN A 29 6.68 -2.39 17.28
C GLN A 29 5.46 -1.45 17.25
N ALA A 30 4.61 -1.49 18.29
CA ALA A 30 3.44 -0.63 18.40
C ALA A 30 3.82 0.85 18.48
N ILE A 31 4.83 1.20 19.29
CA ILE A 31 5.34 2.58 19.39
C ILE A 31 5.92 3.04 18.05
N ARG A 32 6.71 2.20 17.36
CA ARG A 32 7.26 2.53 16.03
C ARG A 32 6.14 2.80 15.02
N ALA A 33 5.12 1.93 14.99
CA ALA A 33 3.96 2.12 14.11
C ALA A 33 3.20 3.40 14.43
N LYS A 34 2.98 3.71 15.72
CA LYS A 34 2.31 4.94 16.18
C LYS A 34 3.08 6.19 15.75
N ARG A 35 4.40 6.24 15.99
CA ARG A 35 5.27 7.36 15.58
C ARG A 35 5.23 7.57 14.07
N LYS A 36 5.39 6.49 13.29
CA LYS A 36 5.32 6.57 11.82
C LYS A 36 3.96 7.10 11.33
N ARG A 37 2.85 6.61 11.90
CA ARG A 37 1.50 7.08 11.55
C ARG A 37 1.26 8.55 11.92
N TYR A 38 1.81 8.99 13.06
CA TYR A 38 1.74 10.39 13.49
C TYR A 38 2.38 11.30 12.45
N PHE A 39 3.65 11.05 12.08
CA PHE A 39 4.34 11.87 11.08
C PHE A 39 3.73 11.75 9.68
N ASN A 40 3.33 10.55 9.25
CA ASN A 40 2.67 10.37 7.95
C ASN A 40 1.28 11.04 7.86
N ALA A 41 0.67 11.43 8.98
CA ALA A 41 -0.60 12.14 8.95
C ALA A 41 -0.42 13.64 8.63
N GLU A 42 0.79 14.18 8.77
CA GLU A 42 1.10 15.59 8.50
C GLU A 42 1.08 15.90 7.00
N GLN A 43 1.39 14.92 6.15
CA GLN A 43 1.42 15.09 4.69
C GLN A 43 0.42 14.16 4.00
N GLU A 44 -0.46 14.72 3.16
CA GLU A 44 -1.52 13.92 2.53
C GLU A 44 -1.01 12.77 1.66
N HIS A 45 0.06 12.99 0.89
CA HIS A 45 0.64 11.97 0.00
C HIS A 45 1.34 10.82 0.76
N THR A 46 1.67 10.99 2.05
CA THR A 46 2.25 9.91 2.88
C THR A 46 1.20 9.18 3.72
N ARG A 47 -0.02 9.72 3.78
CA ARG A 47 -1.19 9.10 4.42
C ARG A 47 -1.60 7.84 3.66
N LYS A 48 -1.87 6.76 4.41
CA LYS A 48 -2.33 5.49 3.84
C LYS A 48 -3.82 5.30 4.11
N LYS A 49 -4.52 4.65 3.19
CA LYS A 49 -5.94 4.31 3.29
C LYS A 49 -6.07 2.81 3.54
N SER A 50 -7.00 2.44 4.42
CA SER A 50 -7.44 1.05 4.55
C SER A 50 -8.56 0.83 3.54
N ILE A 51 -8.44 -0.24 2.76
CA ILE A 51 -9.48 -0.68 1.82
C ILE A 51 -9.73 -2.16 2.08
N ASP A 52 -10.99 -2.56 1.97
CA ASP A 52 -11.36 -3.97 2.04
C ASP A 52 -11.52 -4.50 0.61
N LEU A 53 -10.98 -5.68 0.36
CA LEU A 53 -11.06 -6.37 -0.93
C LEU A 53 -11.63 -7.76 -0.71
N ASP A 54 -12.43 -8.23 -1.66
CA ASP A 54 -12.83 -9.63 -1.69
C ASP A 54 -11.60 -10.53 -1.77
N PHE A 55 -11.65 -11.66 -1.08
CA PHE A 55 -10.51 -12.58 -0.96
C PHE A 55 -9.89 -12.94 -2.33
N LYS A 56 -10.72 -13.27 -3.32
CA LYS A 56 -10.24 -13.64 -4.67
C LYS A 56 -9.55 -12.48 -5.40
N VAL A 57 -9.98 -11.24 -5.16
CA VAL A 57 -9.38 -10.05 -5.77
C VAL A 57 -8.03 -9.78 -5.11
N TRP A 58 -8.00 -9.82 -3.78
CA TRP A 58 -6.77 -9.68 -3.01
C TRP A 58 -5.74 -10.76 -3.37
N GLU A 59 -6.15 -12.02 -3.49
CA GLU A 59 -5.27 -13.14 -3.86
C GLU A 59 -4.57 -12.89 -5.20
N LYS A 60 -5.35 -12.56 -6.25
CA LYS A 60 -4.79 -12.26 -7.58
C LYS A 60 -3.84 -11.08 -7.57
N LEU A 61 -4.20 -10.01 -6.85
CA LEU A 61 -3.36 -8.83 -6.72
C LEU A 61 -2.06 -9.17 -5.97
N SER A 62 -2.15 -9.93 -4.89
CA SER A 62 -1.01 -10.36 -4.09
C SER A 62 -0.05 -11.25 -4.88
N THR A 63 -0.56 -12.23 -5.63
CA THR A 63 0.26 -13.06 -6.51
C THR A 63 0.95 -12.22 -7.59
N LYS A 64 0.23 -11.28 -8.22
CA LYS A 64 0.84 -10.39 -9.22
C LYS A 64 1.92 -9.50 -8.62
N ALA A 65 1.68 -8.95 -7.42
CA ALA A 65 2.65 -8.11 -6.71
C ALA A 65 3.90 -8.90 -6.33
N HIS A 66 3.73 -10.13 -5.85
CA HIS A 66 4.84 -11.04 -5.55
C HIS A 66 5.66 -11.37 -6.80
N ASN A 67 5.01 -11.69 -7.92
CA ASN A 67 5.69 -11.99 -9.19
C ASN A 67 6.45 -10.78 -9.77
N LEU A 68 6.05 -9.56 -9.43
CA LEU A 68 6.72 -8.32 -9.82
C LEU A 68 7.75 -7.83 -8.81
N ASP A 69 7.94 -8.56 -7.69
CA ASP A 69 8.72 -8.13 -6.53
C ASP A 69 8.40 -6.68 -6.09
N ALA A 70 7.11 -6.37 -6.06
CA ALA A 70 6.61 -5.02 -5.83
C ALA A 70 5.58 -4.95 -4.71
N THR A 71 5.36 -3.73 -4.18
CA THR A 71 4.28 -3.49 -3.22
C THR A 71 2.92 -3.52 -3.90
N LEU A 72 1.87 -3.92 -3.19
CA LEU A 72 0.49 -3.92 -3.71
C LEU A 72 0.09 -2.58 -4.33
N SER A 73 0.46 -1.45 -3.70
CA SER A 73 0.17 -0.11 -4.21
C SER A 73 0.84 0.15 -5.56
N TYR A 74 2.12 -0.20 -5.69
CA TYR A 74 2.85 -0.06 -6.96
C TYR A 74 2.27 -0.98 -8.04
N THR A 75 1.89 -2.21 -7.68
CA THR A 75 1.26 -3.13 -8.61
C THR A 75 -0.07 -2.59 -9.14
N ILE A 76 -0.87 -1.92 -8.30
CA ILE A 76 -2.10 -1.25 -8.75
C ILE A 76 -1.77 -0.15 -9.77
N GLU A 77 -0.79 0.72 -9.48
CA GLU A 77 -0.36 1.79 -10.41
C GLU A 77 0.14 1.22 -11.74
N TYR A 78 0.93 0.14 -11.69
CA TYR A 78 1.42 -0.56 -12.86
C TYR A 78 0.27 -1.13 -13.70
N LEU A 79 -0.70 -1.79 -13.07
CA LEU A 79 -1.86 -2.37 -13.77
C LEU A 79 -2.74 -1.29 -14.41
N LEU A 80 -2.93 -0.15 -13.75
CA LEU A 80 -3.64 0.99 -14.34
C LEU A 80 -2.92 1.48 -15.61
N GLY A 81 -1.60 1.66 -15.54
CA GLY A 81 -0.80 2.05 -16.70
C GLY A 81 -0.83 1.03 -17.85
N GLU A 82 -0.87 -0.27 -17.54
CA GLU A 82 -1.01 -1.34 -18.55
C GLU A 82 -2.37 -1.28 -19.26
N VAL A 83 -3.44 -1.04 -18.51
CA VAL A 83 -4.79 -0.88 -19.08
C VAL A 83 -4.83 0.31 -20.05
N ASP A 84 -4.27 1.46 -19.65
CA ASP A 84 -4.22 2.65 -20.52
C ASP A 84 -3.41 2.41 -21.80
N ARG A 85 -2.24 1.75 -21.69
CA ARG A 85 -1.42 1.36 -22.85
C ARG A 85 -2.15 0.41 -23.79
N SER A 86 -2.83 -0.59 -23.25
CA SER A 86 -3.63 -1.56 -24.01
C SER A 86 -4.76 -0.87 -24.76
N GLN A 87 -5.52 0.02 -24.10
CA GLN A 87 -6.61 0.77 -24.71
C GLN A 87 -6.13 1.67 -25.86
N ASN A 88 -5.02 2.39 -25.66
CA ASN A 88 -4.45 3.23 -26.71
C ASN A 88 -3.95 2.42 -27.90
N THR A 89 -3.34 1.26 -27.64
CA THR A 89 -2.91 0.33 -28.70
C THR A 89 -4.09 -0.22 -29.49
N HIS A 90 -5.17 -0.61 -28.80
CA HIS A 90 -6.40 -1.07 -29.44
C HIS A 90 -7.03 0.00 -30.33
N LYS A 91 -7.09 1.26 -29.88
CA LYS A 91 -7.59 2.38 -30.69
C LYS A 91 -6.75 2.60 -31.96
N LYS A 92 -5.43 2.58 -31.83
CA LYS A 92 -4.51 2.71 -32.98
C LYS A 92 -4.70 1.58 -33.99
N LEU A 93 -4.79 0.33 -33.51
CA LEU A 93 -5.04 -0.83 -34.36
C LEU A 93 -6.40 -0.75 -35.07
N ALA A 94 -7.45 -0.28 -34.37
CA ALA A 94 -8.77 -0.09 -34.96
C ALA A 94 -8.74 0.96 -36.08
N SER A 95 -8.05 2.10 -35.86
CA SER A 95 -7.84 3.11 -36.90
C SER A 95 -7.09 2.53 -38.10
N LEU A 96 -5.97 1.86 -37.85
CA LEU A 96 -5.14 1.28 -38.92
C LEU A 96 -5.92 0.27 -39.77
N LYS A 97 -6.70 -0.61 -39.12
CA LYS A 97 -7.58 -1.55 -39.83
C LYS A 97 -8.61 -0.84 -40.70
N LYS A 98 -9.21 0.24 -40.20
CA LYS A 98 -10.18 1.05 -40.95
C LYS A 98 -9.53 1.73 -42.16
N ASP A 99 -8.34 2.27 -41.98
CA ASP A 99 -7.60 2.95 -43.05
C ASP A 99 -7.16 1.96 -44.13
N LEU A 100 -6.66 0.79 -43.75
CA LEU A 100 -6.33 -0.30 -44.69
C LEU A 100 -7.57 -0.79 -45.45
N SER A 101 -8.71 -0.97 -44.76
CA SER A 101 -9.95 -1.41 -45.41
C SER A 101 -10.45 -0.39 -46.43
N ARG A 102 -10.27 0.91 -46.17
CA ARG A 102 -10.59 1.97 -47.14
C ARG A 102 -9.69 1.94 -48.36
N LEU A 103 -8.39 1.73 -48.17
CA LEU A 103 -7.43 1.65 -49.27
C LEU A 103 -7.67 0.44 -50.18
N LEU A 104 -8.12 -0.68 -49.62
CA LEU A 104 -8.44 -1.90 -50.37
C LEU A 104 -9.84 -1.90 -51.01
N ALA A 105 -10.72 -0.98 -50.61
CA ALA A 105 -12.06 -0.83 -51.17
C ALA A 105 -12.12 0.22 -52.32
N MET A 106 -11.00 0.87 -52.61
CA MET A 106 -10.76 1.60 -53.87
C MET A 106 -10.23 0.64 -54.93
#